data_AF-A0A194PUU4-F1
#
_entry.id   AF-A0A194PUU4-F1
#
_cell.length_a   1.000
_cell.length_b   1.000
_cell.length_c   1.000
_cell.angle_alpha   90.00
_cell.angle_beta   90.00
_cell.angle_gamma   90.00
#
_symmetry.space_group_name_H-M   'P 1'
#
loop_
_entity.id
_entity.type
_entity.pdbx_description
1 polymer ?
#
loop_
_entity_poly.entity_id
_entity_poly.type
_entity_poly.pdbx_seq_one_letter_code
_entity_poly.pdbx_strand_id
1 'polypeptide(L)'
;MSASQSHVNRNFPSRSISQITNEIEEITDEELVKQVNDLKHQIKVLTLENEVFERTMSRLDPTLLHGIQQALEYATRLNSNSSLNVGSFVRSQTSRLFFESLTSPSRMFASPSKISTKRAESSARVGGTVMFGTGPKINVLERSEIVSAEMEILMANLELMRKKAAKQHALLKAQLEELELRVEHIQNFREEFYKEVVIEGWDKIAQRIPAEIWVRYMNEWVKITDRKIGKFRLRTSTLNTQYSKLKGQIKIKAELSEHLRPVDFEKIKIENNECLSIIDKKLQQLAELKKMTGDANLTLSIHKKALMEQNIYLNEVISNVKRKQKQTVTLNKETEVIETQAKGLAVKLDDIKKLRNAYEVPDILDYVHVKAEIADLKLSVKLLQNRLRILQIAFSSHHRKLTKMSLES
;
A
#
# COMPACT_ATOMS: atom_id res chain seq x y z
N MET A 1 -18.91 -23.83 -2.00
CA MET A 1 -20.08 -24.72 -1.85
C MET A 1 -19.66 -25.87 -0.95
N SER A 2 -20.38 -25.98 0.15
CA SER A 2 -20.05 -26.73 1.36
C SER A 2 -20.34 -28.21 1.18
N ALA A 3 -19.41 -29.09 1.57
CA ALA A 3 -19.69 -30.51 1.75
C ALA A 3 -19.40 -30.86 3.21
N SER A 4 -20.49 -31.03 3.95
CA SER A 4 -20.53 -31.36 5.36
C SER A 4 -20.00 -32.78 5.62
N GLN A 5 -19.03 -32.90 6.52
CA GLN A 5 -18.62 -34.17 7.12
C GLN A 5 -19.70 -34.63 8.11
N SER A 6 -20.28 -35.80 7.88
CA SER A 6 -21.10 -36.50 8.87
C SER A 6 -20.29 -37.67 9.43
N HIS A 7 -19.87 -37.54 10.69
CA HIS A 7 -19.37 -38.64 11.50
C HIS A 7 -20.54 -39.56 11.86
N VAL A 8 -20.49 -40.82 11.41
CA VAL A 8 -21.37 -41.87 11.94
C VAL A 8 -20.53 -42.83 12.76
N ASN A 9 -20.61 -42.65 14.07
CA ASN A 9 -20.13 -43.54 15.10
C ASN A 9 -20.99 -44.82 15.08
N ARG A 10 -20.47 -45.94 14.57
CA ARG A 10 -21.15 -47.25 14.63
C ARG A 10 -20.58 -48.08 15.77
N ASN A 11 -21.27 -48.03 16.91
CA ASN A 11 -21.22 -49.07 17.93
C ASN A 11 -21.64 -50.41 17.30
N PHE A 12 -20.74 -51.40 17.29
CA PHE A 12 -21.08 -52.78 16.94
C PHE A 12 -21.69 -53.46 18.18
N PRO A 13 -22.92 -53.99 18.12
CA PRO A 13 -23.40 -54.89 19.15
C PRO A 13 -22.72 -56.25 18.97
N SER A 14 -22.25 -56.81 20.07
CA SER A 14 -21.69 -58.14 20.18
C SER A 14 -22.71 -59.18 19.69
N ARG A 15 -22.58 -59.66 18.45
CA ARG A 15 -23.41 -60.74 17.91
C ARG A 15 -22.85 -62.10 18.32
N SER A 16 -23.75 -62.94 18.81
CA SER A 16 -23.50 -64.30 19.27
C SER A 16 -23.09 -65.22 18.11
N ILE A 17 -22.20 -66.18 18.37
CA ILE A 17 -21.65 -67.17 17.42
C ILE A 17 -22.72 -68.01 16.71
N SER A 18 -23.95 -68.08 17.23
CA SER A 18 -25.08 -68.76 16.57
C SER A 18 -25.68 -67.99 15.39
N GLN A 19 -25.26 -66.75 15.12
CA GLN A 19 -25.68 -66.00 13.92
C GLN A 19 -24.72 -66.19 12.73
N ILE A 20 -23.51 -66.70 12.96
CA ILE A 20 -22.51 -66.90 11.89
C ILE A 20 -22.85 -68.12 11.03
N THR A 21 -23.49 -69.14 11.59
CA THR A 21 -23.85 -70.36 10.83
C THR A 21 -25.04 -70.18 9.90
N ASN A 22 -25.89 -69.17 10.14
CA ASN A 22 -27.06 -68.89 9.29
C ASN A 22 -26.82 -67.74 8.30
N GLU A 23 -25.69 -67.04 8.36
CA GLU A 23 -25.32 -65.97 7.39
C GLU A 23 -24.46 -66.50 6.22
N ILE A 24 -24.15 -67.81 6.19
CA ILE A 24 -23.47 -68.46 5.05
C ILE A 24 -24.47 -68.96 4.00
N GLU A 25 -25.75 -69.15 4.35
CA GLU A 25 -26.77 -69.70 3.45
C GLU A 25 -27.56 -68.66 2.64
N GLU A 26 -27.32 -67.36 2.82
CA GLU A 26 -27.97 -66.28 2.04
C GLU A 26 -27.00 -65.19 1.56
N ILE A 27 -25.74 -65.54 1.22
CA ILE A 27 -24.92 -64.63 0.39
C ILE A 27 -25.35 -64.83 -1.06
N THR A 28 -26.01 -63.84 -1.63
CA THR A 28 -26.36 -63.86 -3.06
C THR A 28 -25.10 -63.92 -3.93
N ASP A 29 -25.17 -64.57 -5.10
CA ASP A 29 -24.03 -64.68 -6.02
C ASP A 29 -23.39 -63.32 -6.34
N GLU A 30 -24.20 -62.25 -6.37
CA GLU A 30 -23.73 -60.87 -6.53
C GLU A 30 -22.90 -60.36 -5.34
N GLU A 31 -23.32 -60.65 -4.10
CA GLU A 31 -22.58 -60.31 -2.89
C GLU A 31 -21.28 -61.12 -2.77
N LEU A 32 -21.28 -62.38 -3.21
CA LEU A 32 -20.08 -63.20 -3.27
C LEU A 32 -19.07 -62.65 -4.27
N VAL A 33 -19.51 -62.27 -5.48
CA VAL A 33 -18.66 -61.63 -6.49
C VAL A 33 -18.07 -60.32 -5.96
N LYS A 34 -18.87 -59.52 -5.26
CA LYS A 34 -18.40 -58.28 -4.62
C LYS A 34 -17.33 -58.56 -3.56
N GLN A 35 -17.56 -59.51 -2.66
CA GLN A 35 -16.57 -59.89 -1.63
C GLN A 35 -15.27 -60.42 -2.24
N VAL A 36 -15.35 -61.24 -3.30
CA VAL A 36 -14.16 -61.74 -4.00
C VAL A 36 -13.38 -60.59 -4.65
N ASN A 37 -14.07 -59.60 -5.23
CA ASN A 37 -13.42 -58.43 -5.80
C ASN A 37 -12.80 -57.52 -4.73
N ASP A 38 -13.47 -57.34 -3.59
CA ASP A 38 -12.96 -56.58 -2.44
C ASP A 38 -11.72 -57.27 -1.85
N LEU A 39 -11.73 -58.60 -1.72
CA LEU A 39 -10.56 -59.39 -1.30
C LEU A 39 -9.41 -59.29 -2.29
N LYS A 40 -9.68 -59.40 -3.60
CA LYS A 40 -8.65 -59.20 -4.63
C LYS A 40 -8.04 -57.80 -4.55
N HIS A 41 -8.88 -56.79 -4.32
CA HIS A 41 -8.41 -55.42 -4.13
C HIS A 41 -7.55 -55.28 -2.87
N GLN A 42 -7.99 -55.86 -1.75
CA GLN A 42 -7.24 -55.84 -0.49
C GLN A 42 -5.89 -56.55 -0.61
N ILE A 43 -5.85 -57.73 -1.24
CA ILE A 43 -4.61 -58.45 -1.54
C ILE A 43 -3.69 -57.56 -2.38
N LYS A 44 -4.22 -56.91 -3.42
CA LYS A 44 -3.44 -56.00 -4.26
C LYS A 44 -2.87 -54.84 -3.46
N VAL A 45 -3.66 -54.20 -2.59
CA VAL A 45 -3.20 -53.10 -1.73
C VAL A 45 -2.09 -53.58 -0.79
N LEU A 46 -2.27 -54.72 -0.12
CA LEU A 46 -1.28 -55.30 0.78
C LEU A 46 0.01 -55.69 0.05
N THR A 47 -0.08 -56.22 -1.18
CA THR A 47 1.11 -56.52 -1.98
C THR A 47 1.88 -55.26 -2.35
N LEU A 48 1.19 -54.17 -2.68
CA LEU A 48 1.83 -52.89 -2.98
C LEU A 48 2.43 -52.24 -1.73
N GLU A 49 1.72 -52.32 -0.59
CA GLU A 49 2.23 -51.83 0.69
C GLU A 49 3.52 -52.58 1.09
N ASN A 50 3.52 -53.91 0.99
CA ASN A 50 4.72 -54.71 1.23
C ASN A 50 5.86 -54.35 0.26
N GLU A 51 5.56 -54.16 -1.02
CA GLU A 51 6.56 -53.80 -2.03
C GLU A 51 7.20 -52.43 -1.74
N VAL A 52 6.40 -51.44 -1.30
CA VAL A 52 6.90 -50.13 -0.86
C VAL A 52 7.79 -50.28 0.37
N PHE A 53 7.40 -51.09 1.35
CA PHE A 53 8.22 -51.34 2.54
C PHE A 53 9.52 -52.07 2.20
N GLU A 54 9.48 -53.10 1.37
CA GLU A 54 10.68 -53.83 0.94
C GLU A 54 11.65 -52.93 0.19
N ARG A 55 11.18 -52.10 -0.75
CA ARG A 55 12.03 -51.14 -1.48
C ARG A 55 12.65 -50.11 -0.55
N THR A 56 11.86 -49.57 0.38
CA THR A 56 12.32 -48.53 1.31
C THR A 56 13.30 -49.10 2.32
N MET A 57 13.03 -50.27 2.90
CA MET A 57 13.94 -50.99 3.79
C MET A 57 15.23 -51.41 3.07
N SER A 58 15.14 -51.94 1.85
CA SER A 58 16.31 -52.30 1.02
C SER A 58 17.25 -51.11 0.80
N ARG A 59 16.69 -49.90 0.65
CA ARG A 59 17.46 -48.69 0.37
C ARG A 59 18.03 -48.05 1.64
N LEU A 60 17.35 -48.18 2.78
CA LEU A 60 17.82 -47.67 4.08
C LEU A 60 18.89 -48.58 4.67
N ASP A 61 18.60 -49.87 4.81
CA ASP A 61 19.53 -50.88 5.30
C ASP A 61 19.10 -52.28 4.80
N PRO A 62 19.82 -52.87 3.82
CA PRO A 62 19.54 -54.21 3.30
C PRO A 62 19.54 -55.32 4.36
N THR A 63 20.23 -55.13 5.48
CA THR A 63 20.32 -56.14 6.54
C THR A 63 19.00 -56.30 7.30
N LEU A 64 18.12 -55.29 7.27
CA LEU A 64 16.79 -55.34 7.89
C LEU A 64 15.84 -56.34 7.21
N LEU A 65 16.14 -56.74 5.97
CA LEU A 65 15.38 -57.76 5.24
C LEU A 65 15.83 -59.19 5.55
N HIS A 66 16.93 -59.35 6.28
CA HIS A 66 17.48 -60.64 6.63
C HIS A 66 16.57 -61.38 7.63
N GLY A 67 16.28 -62.65 7.36
CA GLY A 67 15.41 -63.48 8.21
C GLY A 67 13.90 -63.29 8.00
N ILE A 68 13.45 -62.29 7.23
CA ILE A 68 12.02 -62.11 6.91
C ILE A 68 11.47 -63.33 6.17
N GLN A 69 12.21 -63.87 5.19
CA GLN A 69 11.79 -65.06 4.46
C GLN A 69 11.61 -66.28 5.39
N GLN A 70 12.51 -66.47 6.35
CA GLN A 70 12.43 -67.56 7.32
C GLN A 70 11.24 -67.38 8.28
N ALA A 71 10.95 -66.14 8.69
CA ALA A 71 9.78 -65.82 9.50
C ALA A 71 8.46 -66.03 8.75
N LEU A 72 8.40 -65.68 7.46
CA LEU A 72 7.24 -65.94 6.59
C LEU A 72 7.04 -67.45 6.37
N GLU A 73 8.12 -68.20 6.14
CA GLU A 73 8.06 -69.66 5.98
C GLU A 73 7.60 -70.36 7.27
N TYR A 74 8.00 -69.85 8.44
CA TYR A 74 7.53 -70.33 9.73
C TYR A 74 6.04 -70.00 9.97
N ALA A 75 5.60 -68.78 9.65
CA ALA A 75 4.20 -68.37 9.79
C ALA A 75 3.26 -69.13 8.84
N THR A 76 3.69 -69.39 7.61
CA THR A 76 2.93 -70.22 6.65
C THR A 76 2.83 -71.68 7.09
N ARG A 77 3.88 -72.25 7.70
CA ARG A 77 3.83 -73.59 8.32
C ARG A 77 2.89 -73.66 9.53
N LEU A 78 2.80 -72.60 10.34
CA LEU A 78 1.82 -72.52 11.45
C LEU A 78 0.37 -72.43 10.95
N ASN A 79 0.11 -71.66 9.90
CA ASN A 79 -1.23 -71.51 9.32
C ASN A 79 -1.69 -72.73 8.50
N SER A 80 -0.76 -73.49 7.91
CA SER A 80 -1.11 -74.75 7.24
C SER A 80 -1.45 -75.87 8.23
N ASN A 81 -0.89 -75.82 9.44
CA ASN A 81 -1.21 -76.73 10.53
C ASN A 81 -2.52 -76.39 11.29
N SER A 82 -3.14 -75.23 11.05
CA SER A 82 -4.39 -74.79 11.70
C SER A 82 -5.65 -75.02 10.86
N SER A 83 -5.58 -75.88 9.83
CA SER A 83 -6.75 -76.33 9.05
C SER A 83 -7.55 -77.47 9.70
N LEU A 84 -7.15 -77.91 10.90
CA LEU A 84 -7.87 -78.92 11.68
C LEU A 84 -7.93 -78.47 13.14
N ASN A 85 -8.91 -77.64 13.50
CA ASN A 85 -9.57 -77.61 14.82
C ASN A 85 -10.61 -76.49 14.88
N VAL A 86 -11.79 -76.76 14.31
CA VAL A 86 -13.05 -76.15 14.75
C VAL A 86 -13.39 -76.80 16.09
N GLY A 87 -13.06 -76.11 17.18
CA GLY A 87 -13.25 -76.63 18.53
C GLY A 87 -13.32 -75.51 19.55
N SER A 88 -14.54 -74.99 19.74
CA SER A 88 -15.08 -74.45 20.98
C SER A 88 -14.10 -74.48 22.18
N PHE A 89 -13.65 -73.30 22.63
CA PHE A 89 -13.22 -73.17 24.03
C PHE A 89 -13.92 -71.99 24.68
N VAL A 90 -14.89 -72.37 25.50
CA VAL A 90 -15.71 -71.55 26.36
C VAL A 90 -14.86 -71.00 27.50
N ARG A 91 -15.09 -69.72 27.80
CA ARG A 91 -14.56 -68.97 28.94
C ARG A 91 -15.16 -69.53 30.25
N SER A 92 -14.33 -70.05 31.17
CA SER A 92 -14.73 -70.24 32.57
C SER A 92 -13.64 -69.76 33.55
N GLN A 93 -14.03 -68.76 34.33
CA GLN A 93 -13.84 -68.59 35.78
C GLN A 93 -12.59 -69.15 36.50
N THR A 94 -11.85 -68.21 37.11
CA THR A 94 -11.38 -68.17 38.52
C THR A 94 -10.98 -69.46 39.25
N SER A 95 -9.71 -69.54 39.65
CA SER A 95 -9.31 -70.10 40.95
C SER A 95 -7.98 -69.51 41.44
N ARG A 96 -7.96 -69.08 42.70
CA ARG A 96 -6.81 -68.63 43.49
C ARG A 96 -5.94 -69.81 43.94
N LEU A 97 -4.65 -69.52 44.21
CA LEU A 97 -3.68 -70.11 45.18
C LEU A 97 -2.29 -70.22 44.50
N PHE A 98 -1.24 -69.47 44.86
CA PHE A 98 -0.39 -69.40 46.08
C PHE A 98 0.94 -70.17 45.92
N PHE A 99 2.05 -69.41 45.83
CA PHE A 99 3.38 -69.52 46.52
C PHE A 99 4.42 -68.76 45.66
N GLU A 100 4.92 -67.60 46.13
CA GLU A 100 6.25 -67.36 46.75
C GLU A 100 7.43 -67.70 45.81
N SER A 101 8.52 -66.95 45.67
CA SER A 101 9.14 -65.78 46.30
C SER A 101 10.24 -65.34 45.29
N LEU A 102 10.70 -64.09 45.17
CA LEU A 102 11.70 -63.45 46.03
C LEU A 102 12.01 -62.05 45.46
N THR A 103 12.19 -61.12 46.40
CA THR A 103 13.14 -59.99 46.36
C THR A 103 13.00 -58.90 45.29
N SER A 104 12.36 -57.82 45.72
CA SER A 104 12.81 -56.43 45.47
C SER A 104 14.24 -56.22 46.02
N PRO A 105 15.04 -55.21 45.58
CA PRO A 105 14.71 -53.82 45.93
C PRO A 105 15.09 -52.72 44.93
N SER A 106 14.16 -51.77 44.82
CA SER A 106 14.32 -50.31 44.79
C SER A 106 15.72 -49.69 44.68
N ARG A 107 15.84 -48.67 43.82
CA ARG A 107 16.49 -47.38 44.16
C ARG A 107 15.82 -46.20 43.46
N MET A 108 15.67 -45.14 44.26
CA MET A 108 14.99 -43.88 44.02
C MET A 108 15.92 -42.77 43.48
N PHE A 109 15.29 -41.63 43.13
CA PHE A 109 15.83 -40.26 42.95
C PHE A 109 16.55 -40.00 41.61
N ALA A 110 16.41 -38.87 40.89
CA ALA A 110 15.91 -37.54 41.18
C ALA A 110 15.45 -36.82 39.88
N SER A 111 14.71 -35.72 40.06
CA SER A 111 14.21 -34.75 39.07
C SER A 111 15.31 -33.84 38.45
N PRO A 112 15.01 -32.70 37.77
CA PRO A 112 14.85 -32.58 36.33
C PRO A 112 15.78 -31.51 35.69
N SER A 113 15.62 -31.30 34.37
CA SER A 113 16.10 -30.19 33.51
C SER A 113 17.50 -30.32 32.88
N LYS A 114 17.56 -30.29 31.54
CA LYS A 114 17.64 -29.08 30.70
C LYS A 114 17.55 -29.44 29.22
N ILE A 115 16.95 -28.52 28.47
CA ILE A 115 16.86 -28.47 27.01
C ILE A 115 18.27 -28.65 26.40
N SER A 116 18.39 -29.56 25.42
CA SER A 116 19.50 -29.59 24.48
C SER A 116 19.00 -30.18 23.17
N THR A 117 18.92 -29.31 22.18
CA THR A 117 18.65 -29.59 20.77
C THR A 117 19.77 -30.44 20.20
N LYS A 118 19.51 -31.72 19.92
CA LYS A 118 20.31 -32.53 18.99
C LYS A 118 19.55 -33.80 18.60
N ARG A 119 19.51 -34.04 17.28
CA ARG A 119 19.26 -35.29 16.56
C ARG A 119 18.48 -36.37 17.32
N ALA A 120 17.26 -36.64 16.85
CA ALA A 120 16.61 -37.92 17.08
C ALA A 120 17.39 -39.03 16.35
N GLU A 121 18.49 -39.48 16.96
CA GLU A 121 18.98 -40.84 16.75
C GLU A 121 17.99 -41.76 17.46
N SER A 122 17.05 -42.30 16.69
CA SER A 122 16.17 -43.37 17.12
C SER A 122 16.97 -44.66 17.26
N SER A 123 17.74 -44.77 18.34
CA SER A 123 18.15 -46.06 18.88
C SER A 123 16.90 -46.71 19.48
N ALA A 124 16.19 -47.46 18.64
CA ALA A 124 15.18 -48.39 19.11
C ALA A 124 15.89 -49.40 20.03
N ARG A 125 15.64 -49.28 21.33
CA ARG A 125 15.94 -50.35 22.28
C ARG A 125 15.11 -51.56 21.85
N VAL A 126 15.75 -52.47 21.11
CA VAL A 126 15.26 -53.82 20.84
C VAL A 126 15.33 -54.58 22.16
N GLY A 127 14.26 -54.47 22.94
CA GLY A 127 14.11 -55.11 24.23
C GLY A 127 12.62 -55.31 24.49
N GLY A 128 12.02 -56.26 23.78
CA GLY A 128 10.61 -56.57 23.91
C GLY A 128 10.25 -57.72 22.97
N THR A 129 10.07 -58.89 23.55
CA THR A 129 9.53 -60.10 22.94
C THR A 129 8.36 -59.75 22.01
N VAL A 130 8.53 -59.97 20.71
CA VAL A 130 7.45 -59.82 19.72
C VAL A 130 6.48 -60.98 19.93
N MET A 131 5.58 -60.81 20.90
CA MET A 131 4.38 -61.62 21.00
C MET A 131 3.45 -61.20 19.85
N PHE A 132 3.15 -62.19 19.00
CA PHE A 132 2.16 -62.21 17.93
C PHE A 132 1.25 -60.96 17.78
N GLY A 133 1.36 -60.28 16.63
CA GLY A 133 0.29 -59.44 16.08
C GLY A 133 0.26 -57.96 16.50
N THR A 134 1.06 -57.52 17.47
CA THR A 134 1.11 -56.10 17.88
C THR A 134 2.55 -55.61 18.05
N GLY A 135 3.30 -55.57 16.94
CA GLY A 135 4.52 -54.76 16.86
C GLY A 135 4.19 -53.26 16.87
N PRO A 136 5.20 -52.38 16.98
CA PRO A 136 5.02 -50.93 16.90
C PRO A 136 4.22 -50.58 15.64
N LYS A 137 3.02 -50.03 15.82
CA LYS A 137 2.17 -49.64 14.69
C LYS A 137 2.77 -48.39 14.07
N ILE A 138 3.37 -48.53 12.89
CA ILE A 138 3.84 -47.39 12.09
C ILE A 138 2.66 -46.42 11.94
N ASN A 139 2.89 -45.16 12.31
CA ASN A 139 1.86 -44.13 12.29
C ASN A 139 1.36 -43.91 10.86
N VAL A 140 0.09 -43.58 10.68
CA VAL A 140 -0.49 -43.29 9.35
C VAL A 140 0.27 -42.16 8.66
N LEU A 141 0.76 -41.18 9.42
CA LEU A 141 1.61 -40.10 8.90
C LEU A 141 2.94 -40.64 8.37
N GLU A 142 3.65 -41.47 9.15
CA GLU A 142 4.91 -42.08 8.73
C GLU A 142 4.72 -42.98 7.49
N ARG A 143 3.63 -43.75 7.41
CA ARG A 143 3.29 -44.53 6.21
C ARG A 143 3.04 -43.63 5.00
N SER A 144 2.30 -42.53 5.19
CA SER A 144 2.04 -41.56 4.13
C SER A 144 3.34 -40.92 3.62
N GLU A 145 4.28 -40.61 4.52
CA GLU A 145 5.61 -40.09 4.17
C GLU A 145 6.43 -41.11 3.38
N ILE A 146 6.47 -42.37 3.83
CA ILE A 146 7.17 -43.47 3.15
C ILE A 146 6.61 -43.67 1.73
N VAL A 147 5.28 -43.73 1.59
CA VAL A 147 4.61 -43.89 0.29
C VAL A 147 4.88 -42.70 -0.61
N SER A 148 4.83 -41.47 -0.08
CA SER A 148 5.10 -40.25 -0.86
C SER A 148 6.55 -40.22 -1.35
N ALA A 149 7.51 -40.55 -0.48
CA ALA A 149 8.92 -40.62 -0.86
C ALA A 149 9.19 -41.69 -1.92
N GLU A 150 8.58 -42.88 -1.78
CA GLU A 150 8.74 -43.94 -2.78
C GLU A 150 8.08 -43.56 -4.11
N MET A 151 6.92 -42.90 -4.08
CA MET A 151 6.25 -42.38 -5.27
C MET A 151 7.14 -41.36 -6.00
N GLU A 152 7.75 -40.42 -5.29
CA GLU A 152 8.69 -39.45 -5.88
C GLU A 152 9.88 -40.13 -6.55
N ILE A 153 10.47 -41.14 -5.90
CA ILE A 153 11.60 -41.90 -6.45
C ILE A 153 11.17 -42.69 -7.69
N LEU A 154 10.00 -43.33 -7.65
CA LEU A 154 9.46 -44.07 -8.78
C LEU A 154 9.19 -43.15 -9.97
N MET A 155 8.60 -41.97 -9.73
CA MET A 155 8.40 -40.95 -10.76
C MET A 155 9.73 -40.49 -11.36
N ALA A 156 10.74 -40.21 -10.54
CA ALA A 156 12.08 -39.82 -11.01
C ALA A 156 12.75 -40.92 -11.84
N ASN A 157 12.63 -42.18 -11.42
CA ASN A 157 13.16 -43.34 -12.15
C ASN A 157 12.45 -43.55 -13.48
N LEU A 158 11.12 -43.43 -13.52
CA LEU A 158 10.35 -43.51 -14.77
C LEU A 158 10.73 -42.39 -15.74
N GLU A 159 10.89 -41.15 -15.25
CA GLU A 159 11.34 -40.00 -16.03
C GLU A 159 12.74 -40.26 -16.63
N LEU A 160 13.67 -40.81 -15.84
CA LEU A 160 15.01 -41.17 -16.30
C LEU A 160 14.96 -42.25 -17.38
N MET A 161 14.19 -43.32 -17.16
CA MET A 161 14.04 -44.41 -18.13
C MET A 161 13.39 -43.93 -19.42
N ARG A 162 12.37 -43.08 -19.33
CA ARG A 162 11.74 -42.43 -20.48
C ARG A 162 12.74 -41.60 -21.28
N LYS A 163 13.60 -40.81 -20.60
CA LYS A 163 14.66 -40.02 -21.25
C LYS A 163 15.70 -40.92 -21.93
N LYS A 164 16.12 -42.01 -21.29
CA LYS A 164 17.05 -42.99 -21.89
C LYS A 164 16.44 -43.67 -23.11
N ALA A 165 15.19 -44.14 -23.00
CA ALA A 165 14.46 -44.77 -24.10
C ALA A 165 14.30 -43.82 -25.29
N ALA A 166 13.93 -42.56 -25.04
CA ALA A 166 13.79 -41.56 -26.10
C ALA A 166 15.11 -41.28 -26.83
N LYS A 167 16.23 -41.19 -26.10
CA LYS A 167 17.58 -41.05 -26.71
C LYS A 167 17.95 -42.28 -27.54
N GLN A 168 17.72 -43.47 -27.01
CA GLN A 168 18.01 -44.72 -27.72
C GLN A 168 17.15 -44.87 -28.97
N HIS A 169 15.85 -44.57 -28.88
CA HIS A 169 14.94 -44.57 -30.02
C HIS A 169 15.39 -43.59 -31.10
N ALA A 170 15.77 -42.36 -30.72
CA ALA A 170 16.29 -41.37 -31.66
C ALA A 170 17.58 -41.84 -32.34
N LEU A 171 18.49 -42.49 -31.59
CA LEU A 171 19.73 -43.05 -32.13
C LEU A 171 19.45 -44.17 -33.14
N LEU A 172 18.63 -45.15 -32.76
CA LEU A 172 18.27 -46.27 -33.63
C LEU A 172 17.56 -45.80 -34.89
N LYS A 173 16.67 -44.81 -34.77
CA LYS A 173 16.01 -44.18 -35.92
C LYS A 173 17.03 -43.51 -36.86
N ALA A 174 17.97 -42.75 -36.32
CA ALA A 174 19.03 -42.13 -37.12
C ALA A 174 19.93 -43.18 -37.80
N GLN A 175 20.24 -44.29 -37.13
CA GLN A 175 21.01 -45.40 -37.71
C GLN A 175 20.23 -46.09 -38.84
N LEU A 176 18.92 -46.27 -38.68
CA LEU A 176 18.07 -46.86 -39.71
C LEU A 176 18.01 -45.96 -40.95
N GLU A 177 17.76 -44.66 -40.78
CA GLU A 177 17.77 -43.68 -41.88
C GLU A 177 19.16 -43.64 -42.58
N GLU A 178 20.25 -43.75 -41.82
CA GLU A 178 21.61 -43.78 -42.37
C GLU A 178 21.91 -45.06 -43.15
N LEU A 179 21.40 -46.21 -42.68
CA LEU A 179 21.48 -47.48 -43.40
C LEU A 179 20.68 -47.45 -44.70
N GLU A 180 19.47 -46.91 -44.70
CA GLU A 180 18.64 -46.75 -45.90
C GLU A 180 19.38 -45.92 -46.96
N LEU A 181 19.91 -44.75 -46.58
CA LEU A 181 20.70 -43.91 -47.47
C LEU A 181 21.96 -44.62 -47.97
N ARG A 182 22.63 -45.41 -47.12
CA ARG A 182 23.82 -46.18 -47.52
C ARG A 182 23.46 -47.24 -48.57
N VAL A 183 22.37 -47.97 -48.36
CA VAL A 183 21.91 -49.01 -49.30
C VAL A 183 21.55 -48.37 -50.65
N GLU A 184 20.80 -47.26 -50.63
CA GLU A 184 20.45 -46.52 -51.84
C GLU A 184 21.70 -46.03 -52.58
N HIS A 185 22.67 -45.44 -51.87
CA HIS A 185 23.92 -45.00 -52.48
C HIS A 185 24.72 -46.16 -53.08
N ILE A 186 24.86 -47.29 -52.38
CA ILE A 186 25.57 -48.47 -52.89
C ILE A 186 24.89 -48.99 -54.16
N GLN A 187 23.55 -49.04 -54.17
CA GLN A 187 22.78 -49.45 -55.34
C GLN A 187 23.03 -48.51 -56.52
N ASN A 188 22.90 -47.19 -56.30
CA ASN A 188 23.11 -46.19 -57.34
C ASN A 188 24.55 -46.24 -57.90
N PHE A 189 25.55 -46.33 -57.03
CA PHE A 189 26.95 -46.46 -57.45
C PHE A 189 27.21 -47.76 -58.21
N ARG A 190 26.55 -48.86 -57.81
CA ARG A 190 26.66 -50.13 -58.52
C ARG A 190 26.10 -50.00 -59.94
N GLU A 191 24.91 -49.41 -60.09
CA GLU A 191 24.28 -49.19 -61.40
C GLU A 191 25.10 -48.26 -62.29
N GLU A 192 25.59 -47.15 -61.74
CA GLU A 192 26.48 -46.20 -62.43
C GLU A 192 27.78 -46.89 -62.87
N PHE A 193 28.38 -47.70 -61.99
CA PHE A 193 29.57 -48.47 -62.30
C PHE A 193 29.34 -49.47 -63.44
N TYR A 194 28.25 -50.25 -63.38
CA TYR A 194 27.92 -51.21 -64.45
C TYR A 194 27.73 -50.48 -65.78
N LYS A 195 27.06 -49.34 -65.77
CA LYS A 195 26.84 -48.56 -66.99
C LYS A 195 28.16 -48.02 -67.55
N GLU A 196 28.92 -47.27 -66.77
CA GLU A 196 30.08 -46.53 -67.27
C GLU A 196 31.31 -47.41 -67.53
N VAL A 197 31.54 -48.42 -66.68
CA VAL A 197 32.76 -49.23 -66.76
C VAL A 197 32.52 -50.56 -67.47
N VAL A 198 31.41 -51.24 -67.19
CA VAL A 198 31.15 -52.57 -67.75
C VAL A 198 30.50 -52.50 -69.14
N ILE A 199 29.52 -51.62 -69.34
CA ILE A 199 28.82 -51.49 -70.63
C ILE A 199 29.57 -50.52 -71.56
N GLU A 200 29.75 -49.27 -71.13
CA GLU A 200 30.38 -48.22 -71.94
C GLU A 200 31.91 -48.39 -72.03
N GLY A 201 32.54 -48.95 -71.00
CA GLY A 201 33.97 -49.21 -70.94
C GLY A 201 34.44 -50.49 -71.65
N TRP A 202 33.52 -51.31 -72.17
CA TRP A 202 33.87 -52.55 -72.86
C TRP A 202 34.44 -52.29 -74.25
N ASP A 203 35.70 -52.65 -74.44
CA ASP A 203 36.31 -52.61 -75.77
C ASP A 203 35.90 -53.85 -76.58
N LYS A 204 35.10 -53.63 -77.62
CA LYS A 204 34.61 -54.69 -78.53
C LYS A 204 35.74 -55.37 -79.30
N ILE A 205 36.86 -54.68 -79.54
CA ILE A 205 37.99 -55.20 -80.32
C ILE A 205 38.89 -56.03 -79.41
N ALA A 206 39.28 -55.48 -78.25
CA ALA A 206 40.16 -56.16 -77.31
C ALA A 206 39.46 -57.17 -76.39
N GLN A 207 38.12 -57.23 -76.44
CA GLN A 207 37.26 -58.07 -75.58
C GLN A 207 37.63 -58.00 -74.09
N ARG A 208 38.02 -56.80 -73.64
CA ARG A 208 38.43 -56.52 -72.27
C ARG A 208 38.12 -55.07 -71.93
N ILE A 209 38.04 -54.75 -70.65
CA ILE A 209 37.91 -53.37 -70.17
C ILE A 209 39.33 -52.78 -70.05
N PRO A 210 39.67 -51.69 -70.76
CA PRO A 210 40.95 -51.01 -70.58
C PRO A 210 41.10 -50.47 -69.16
N ALA A 211 42.31 -50.57 -68.61
CA ALA A 211 42.60 -50.15 -67.24
C ALA A 211 42.36 -48.64 -67.03
N GLU A 212 42.55 -47.84 -68.07
CA GLU A 212 42.36 -46.39 -68.06
C GLU A 212 40.93 -45.99 -67.73
N ILE A 213 39.92 -46.76 -68.18
CA ILE A 213 38.50 -46.48 -67.91
C ILE A 213 38.22 -46.68 -66.42
N TRP A 214 38.68 -47.78 -65.84
CA TRP A 214 38.56 -48.05 -64.41
C TRP A 214 39.28 -46.97 -63.58
N VAL A 215 40.52 -46.63 -63.94
CA VAL A 215 41.30 -45.60 -63.23
C VAL A 215 40.61 -44.23 -63.31
N ARG A 216 40.06 -43.86 -64.48
CA ARG A 216 39.30 -42.62 -64.65
C ARG A 216 38.04 -42.60 -63.78
N TYR A 217 37.26 -43.68 -63.79
CA TYR A 217 36.06 -43.81 -62.95
C TYR A 217 36.41 -43.65 -61.47
N MET A 218 37.42 -44.37 -60.98
CA MET A 218 37.85 -44.29 -59.58
C MET A 218 38.32 -42.88 -59.20
N ASN A 219 39.05 -42.19 -60.08
CA ASN A 219 39.48 -40.81 -59.85
C ASN A 219 38.30 -39.85 -59.75
N GLU A 220 37.29 -39.97 -60.62
CA GLU A 220 36.08 -39.13 -60.54
C GLU A 220 35.23 -39.48 -59.30
N TRP A 221 35.13 -40.76 -58.94
CA TRP A 221 34.43 -41.20 -57.73
C TRP A 221 35.04 -40.61 -56.45
N VAL A 222 36.37 -40.61 -56.36
CA VAL A 222 37.10 -39.95 -55.25
C VAL A 222 36.80 -38.45 -55.24
N LYS A 223 36.87 -37.75 -56.38
CA LYS A 223 36.55 -36.31 -56.45
C LYS A 223 35.12 -35.99 -56.02
N ILE A 224 34.14 -36.79 -56.46
CA ILE A 224 32.72 -36.61 -56.09
C ILE A 224 32.54 -36.83 -54.58
N THR A 225 33.18 -37.86 -54.04
CA THR A 225 33.13 -38.19 -52.62
C THR A 225 33.75 -37.06 -51.78
N ASP A 226 34.91 -36.53 -52.18
CA ASP A 226 35.54 -35.39 -51.51
C ASP A 226 34.65 -34.13 -51.52
N ARG A 227 33.98 -33.83 -52.65
CA ARG A 227 32.99 -32.73 -52.72
C ARG A 227 31.84 -32.95 -51.73
N LYS A 228 31.31 -34.18 -51.64
CA LYS A 228 30.24 -34.53 -50.69
C LYS A 228 30.72 -34.39 -49.24
N ILE A 229 31.94 -34.86 -48.91
CA ILE A 229 32.56 -34.69 -47.60
C ILE A 229 32.67 -33.21 -47.23
N GLY A 230 33.15 -32.37 -48.15
CA GLY A 230 33.22 -30.91 -47.95
C GLY A 230 31.86 -30.29 -47.64
N LYS A 231 30.82 -30.66 -48.40
CA LYS A 231 29.44 -30.22 -48.16
C LYS A 231 28.93 -30.65 -46.79
N PHE A 232 29.16 -31.90 -46.39
CA PHE A 232 28.74 -32.39 -45.07
C PHE A 232 29.50 -31.70 -43.93
N ARG A 233 30.81 -31.47 -44.06
CA ARG A 233 31.59 -30.71 -43.07
C ARG A 233 31.04 -29.30 -42.85
N LEU A 234 30.71 -28.59 -43.93
CA LEU A 234 30.12 -27.26 -43.84
C LEU A 234 28.76 -27.31 -43.14
N ARG A 235 27.89 -28.25 -43.53
CA ARG A 235 26.57 -28.44 -42.91
C ARG A 235 26.68 -28.75 -41.42
N THR A 236 27.59 -29.64 -41.04
CA THR A 236 27.87 -29.97 -39.63
C THR A 236 28.33 -28.74 -38.85
N SER A 237 29.24 -27.92 -39.42
CA SER A 237 29.68 -26.67 -38.79
C SER A 237 28.52 -25.68 -38.56
N THR A 238 27.68 -25.49 -39.58
CA THR A 238 26.48 -24.63 -39.48
C THR A 238 25.52 -25.14 -38.40
N LEU A 239 25.24 -26.45 -38.38
CA LEU A 239 24.33 -27.05 -37.41
C LEU A 239 24.87 -26.94 -35.98
N ASN A 240 26.18 -27.12 -35.78
CA ASN A 240 26.83 -26.92 -34.49
C ASN A 240 26.72 -25.48 -33.98
N THR A 241 26.83 -24.51 -34.88
CA THR A 241 26.64 -23.09 -34.53
C THR A 241 25.18 -22.81 -34.14
N GLN A 242 24.21 -23.34 -34.90
CA GLN A 242 22.79 -23.21 -34.57
C GLN A 242 22.44 -23.88 -33.24
N TYR A 243 22.94 -25.10 -33.01
CA TYR A 243 22.79 -25.82 -31.76
C TYR A 243 23.34 -25.02 -30.57
N SER A 244 24.54 -24.45 -30.71
CA SER A 244 25.15 -23.64 -29.65
C SER A 244 24.32 -22.39 -29.34
N LYS A 245 23.78 -21.71 -30.37
CA LYS A 245 22.87 -20.57 -30.20
C LYS A 245 21.58 -20.97 -29.48
N LEU A 246 20.92 -22.04 -29.92
CA LEU A 246 19.68 -22.53 -29.31
C LEU A 246 19.89 -22.99 -27.87
N LYS A 247 20.99 -23.70 -27.59
CA LYS A 247 21.38 -24.07 -26.23
C LYS A 247 21.56 -22.84 -25.35
N GLY A 248 22.20 -21.78 -25.85
CA GLY A 248 22.31 -20.50 -25.17
C GLY A 248 20.95 -19.85 -24.89
N GLN A 249 20.04 -19.83 -25.88
CA GLN A 249 18.68 -19.32 -25.70
C GLN A 249 17.87 -20.09 -24.67
N ILE A 250 17.99 -21.43 -24.63
CA ILE A 250 17.34 -22.26 -23.61
C ILE A 250 17.86 -21.89 -22.22
N LYS A 251 19.18 -21.69 -22.07
CA LYS A 251 19.78 -21.28 -20.80
C LYS A 251 19.27 -19.91 -20.35
N ILE A 252 19.27 -18.92 -21.24
CA ILE A 252 18.75 -17.57 -20.94
C ILE A 252 17.25 -17.64 -20.59
N LYS A 253 16.46 -18.43 -21.31
CA LYS A 253 15.04 -18.62 -20.99
C LYS A 253 14.83 -19.32 -19.66
N ALA A 254 15.65 -20.32 -19.33
CA ALA A 254 15.58 -21.00 -18.04
C ALA A 254 15.87 -20.01 -16.91
N GLU A 255 16.96 -19.25 -17.02
CA GLU A 255 17.31 -18.18 -16.06
C GLU A 255 16.19 -17.14 -15.96
N LEU A 256 15.62 -16.67 -17.08
CA LEU A 256 14.51 -15.71 -17.07
C LEU A 256 13.24 -16.31 -16.43
N SER A 257 12.92 -17.57 -16.72
CA SER A 257 11.74 -18.27 -16.16
C SER A 257 11.88 -18.60 -14.68
N GLU A 258 13.10 -18.84 -14.20
CA GLU A 258 13.38 -19.04 -12.79
C GLU A 258 13.11 -17.75 -11.98
N HIS A 259 13.33 -16.59 -12.60
CA HIS A 259 13.10 -15.28 -11.98
C HIS A 259 11.67 -14.74 -12.16
N LEU A 260 10.92 -15.24 -13.16
CA LEU A 260 9.54 -14.80 -13.44
C LEU A 260 8.57 -15.98 -13.30
N ARG A 261 8.03 -16.15 -12.10
CA ARG A 261 6.92 -17.08 -11.87
C ARG A 261 5.58 -16.38 -12.16
N PRO A 262 4.53 -17.12 -12.54
CA PRO A 262 3.18 -16.58 -12.68
C PRO A 262 2.71 -15.74 -11.49
N VAL A 263 3.08 -16.16 -10.28
CA VAL A 263 2.80 -15.47 -9.02
C VAL A 263 3.43 -14.07 -8.96
N ASP A 264 4.59 -13.88 -9.59
CA ASP A 264 5.27 -12.56 -9.61
C ASP A 264 4.48 -11.57 -10.49
N PHE A 265 3.89 -12.03 -11.59
CA PHE A 265 3.00 -11.21 -12.42
C PHE A 265 1.70 -10.85 -11.69
N GLU A 266 1.12 -11.80 -10.96
CA GLU A 266 -0.06 -11.54 -10.12
C GLU A 266 0.26 -10.55 -9.00
N LYS A 267 1.43 -10.70 -8.35
CA LYS A 267 1.92 -9.76 -7.33
C LYS A 267 2.05 -8.35 -7.89
N ILE A 268 2.70 -8.17 -9.04
CA ILE A 268 2.82 -6.87 -9.70
C ILE A 268 1.45 -6.28 -10.02
N LYS A 269 0.49 -7.12 -10.47
CA LYS A 269 -0.87 -6.67 -10.76
C LYS A 269 -1.61 -6.20 -9.50
N ILE A 270 -1.43 -6.90 -8.38
CA ILE A 270 -1.99 -6.51 -7.08
C ILE A 270 -1.37 -5.19 -6.62
N GLU A 271 -0.04 -5.08 -6.63
CA GLU A 271 0.67 -3.86 -6.23
C GLU A 271 0.28 -2.65 -7.10
N ASN A 272 0.12 -2.86 -8.41
CA ASN A 272 -0.34 -1.80 -9.31
C ASN A 272 -1.78 -1.38 -9.01
N ASN A 273 -2.69 -2.33 -8.78
CA ASN A 273 -4.06 -2.03 -8.38
C ASN A 273 -4.13 -1.28 -7.04
N GLU A 274 -3.28 -1.64 -6.08
CA GLU A 274 -3.17 -0.94 -4.80
C GLU A 274 -2.65 0.49 -4.99
N CYS A 275 -1.60 0.68 -5.79
CA CYS A 275 -1.09 2.00 -6.15
C CYS A 275 -2.16 2.86 -6.84
N LEU A 276 -2.93 2.30 -7.78
CA LEU A 276 -4.04 2.99 -8.44
C LEU A 276 -5.11 3.41 -7.42
N SER A 277 -5.48 2.53 -6.49
CA SER A 277 -6.44 2.88 -5.43
C SER A 277 -5.93 4.00 -4.51
N ILE A 278 -4.63 4.02 -4.21
CA ILE A 278 -4.00 5.10 -3.43
C ILE A 278 -4.03 6.41 -4.23
N ILE A 279 -3.72 6.36 -5.52
CA ILE A 279 -3.77 7.53 -6.41
C ILE A 279 -5.18 8.11 -6.45
N ASP A 280 -6.21 7.27 -6.61
CA ASP A 280 -7.61 7.72 -6.64
C ASP A 280 -8.02 8.39 -5.33
N LYS A 281 -7.67 7.80 -4.18
CA LYS A 281 -7.91 8.40 -2.86
C LYS A 281 -7.22 9.75 -2.72
N LYS A 282 -5.96 9.86 -3.17
CA LYS A 282 -5.20 11.12 -3.13
C LYS A 282 -5.77 12.17 -4.07
N LEU A 283 -6.28 11.76 -5.23
CA LEU A 283 -6.95 12.64 -6.18
C LEU A 283 -8.25 13.19 -5.59
N GLN A 284 -9.03 12.36 -4.90
CA GLN A 284 -10.24 12.78 -4.19
C GLN A 284 -9.92 13.76 -3.06
N GLN A 285 -8.93 13.46 -2.22
CA GLN A 285 -8.46 14.38 -1.17
C GLN A 285 -7.99 15.73 -1.76
N LEU A 286 -7.29 15.70 -2.89
CA LEU A 286 -6.84 16.91 -3.58
C LEU A 286 -8.02 17.73 -4.12
N ALA A 287 -9.06 17.07 -4.64
CA ALA A 287 -10.27 17.74 -5.11
C ALA A 287 -11.02 18.44 -3.96
N GLU A 288 -11.14 17.79 -2.80
CA GLU A 288 -11.74 18.36 -1.60
C GLU A 288 -10.93 19.57 -1.08
N LEU A 289 -9.60 19.45 -1.03
CA LEU A 289 -8.73 20.56 -0.66
C LEU A 289 -8.87 21.74 -1.63
N LYS A 290 -8.90 21.49 -2.94
CA LYS A 290 -9.11 22.54 -3.96
C LYS A 290 -10.45 23.25 -3.76
N LYS A 291 -11.51 22.51 -3.44
CA LYS A 291 -12.82 23.09 -3.13
C LYS A 291 -12.74 23.99 -1.90
N MET A 292 -12.19 23.51 -0.80
CA MET A 292 -12.03 24.30 0.43
C MET A 292 -11.17 25.56 0.21
N THR A 293 -10.07 25.45 -0.55
CA THR A 293 -9.25 26.60 -0.92
C THR A 293 -10.04 27.61 -1.77
N GLY A 294 -10.86 27.13 -2.71
CA GLY A 294 -11.77 27.97 -3.50
C GLY A 294 -12.77 28.72 -2.62
N ASP A 295 -13.43 28.02 -1.71
CA ASP A 295 -14.42 28.59 -0.77
C ASP A 295 -13.78 29.61 0.18
N ALA A 296 -12.60 29.30 0.72
CA ALA A 296 -11.83 30.22 1.56
C ALA A 296 -11.43 31.49 0.80
N ASN A 297 -10.99 31.37 -0.46
CA ASN A 297 -10.60 32.52 -1.28
C ASN A 297 -11.80 33.39 -1.67
N LEU A 298 -12.96 32.77 -1.91
CA LEU A 298 -14.22 33.50 -2.12
C LEU A 298 -14.61 34.28 -0.86
N THR A 299 -14.57 33.62 0.29
CA THR A 299 -14.86 34.24 1.60
C THR A 299 -13.92 35.41 1.89
N LEU A 300 -12.61 35.23 1.64
CA LEU A 300 -11.62 36.29 1.76
C LEU A 300 -11.93 37.47 0.84
N SER A 301 -12.34 37.20 -0.41
CA SER A 301 -12.71 38.24 -1.37
C SER A 301 -13.93 39.05 -0.92
N ILE A 302 -14.94 38.37 -0.35
CA ILE A 302 -16.12 39.01 0.25
C ILE A 302 -15.70 39.92 1.41
N HIS A 303 -14.90 39.41 2.36
CA HIS A 303 -14.42 40.21 3.48
C HIS A 303 -13.55 41.38 3.05
N LYS A 304 -12.68 41.19 2.05
CA LYS A 304 -11.87 42.27 1.48
C LYS A 304 -12.74 43.38 0.89
N LYS A 305 -13.82 43.01 0.17
CA LYS A 305 -14.76 43.99 -0.38
C LYS A 305 -15.49 44.76 0.72
N ALA A 306 -16.02 44.06 1.73
CA ALA A 306 -16.68 44.70 2.87
C ALA A 306 -15.74 45.66 3.63
N LEU A 307 -14.49 45.25 3.83
CA LEU A 307 -13.47 46.08 4.48
C LEU A 307 -13.13 47.32 3.65
N MET A 308 -13.08 47.18 2.32
CA MET A 308 -12.87 48.30 1.40
C MET A 308 -14.04 49.30 1.44
N GLU A 309 -15.29 48.82 1.48
CA GLU A 309 -16.48 49.65 1.66
C GLU A 309 -16.46 50.40 3.00
N GLN A 310 -16.13 49.72 4.10
CA GLN A 310 -15.97 50.36 5.41
C GLN A 310 -14.83 51.39 5.43
N ASN A 311 -13.72 51.13 4.72
CA ASN A 311 -12.61 52.06 4.63
C ASN A 311 -13.01 53.33 3.88
N ILE A 312 -13.77 53.21 2.78
CA ILE A 312 -14.36 54.35 2.06
C ILE A 312 -15.24 55.18 3.00
N TYR A 313 -16.17 54.53 3.72
CA TYR A 313 -17.04 55.21 4.69
C TYR A 313 -16.23 55.91 5.79
N LEU A 314 -15.22 55.24 6.36
CA LEU A 314 -14.36 55.82 7.38
C LEU A 314 -13.63 57.06 6.86
N ASN A 315 -13.11 57.03 5.63
CA ASN A 315 -12.45 58.19 5.02
C ASN A 315 -13.43 59.36 4.82
N GLU A 316 -14.68 59.09 4.43
CA GLU A 316 -15.74 60.11 4.36
C GLU A 316 -16.02 60.73 5.74
N VAL A 317 -16.15 59.89 6.78
CA VAL A 317 -16.33 60.35 8.15
C VAL A 317 -15.15 61.19 8.62
N ILE A 318 -13.91 60.77 8.37
CA ILE A 318 -12.69 61.54 8.72
C ILE A 318 -12.70 62.89 8.00
N SER A 319 -13.06 62.93 6.72
CA SER A 319 -13.19 64.18 5.96
C SER A 319 -14.26 65.10 6.54
N ASN A 320 -15.41 64.54 6.92
CA ASN A 320 -16.49 65.26 7.59
C ASN A 320 -16.07 65.80 8.96
N VAL A 321 -15.36 65.01 9.77
CA VAL A 321 -14.79 65.45 11.05
C VAL A 321 -13.80 66.59 10.83
N LYS A 322 -12.89 66.49 9.85
CA LYS A 322 -11.96 67.59 9.50
C LYS A 322 -12.70 68.86 9.09
N ARG A 323 -13.77 68.74 8.30
CA ARG A 323 -14.63 69.88 7.90
C ARG A 323 -15.31 70.49 9.12
N LYS A 324 -15.89 69.68 10.00
CA LYS A 324 -16.52 70.14 11.25
C LYS A 324 -15.52 70.79 12.19
N GLN A 325 -14.33 70.22 12.36
CA GLN A 325 -13.25 70.80 13.15
C GLN A 325 -12.88 72.21 12.64
N LYS A 326 -12.74 72.39 11.32
CA LYS A 326 -12.49 73.71 10.72
C LYS A 326 -13.63 74.69 11.02
N GLN A 327 -14.89 74.25 10.90
CA GLN A 327 -16.07 75.07 11.25
C GLN A 327 -16.09 75.45 12.73
N THR A 328 -15.73 74.53 13.64
CA THR A 328 -15.64 74.83 15.07
C THR A 328 -14.55 75.86 15.36
N VAL A 329 -13.40 75.77 14.68
CA VAL A 329 -12.32 76.76 14.83
C VAL A 329 -12.76 78.15 14.37
N THR A 330 -13.49 78.27 13.25
CA THR A 330 -14.02 79.57 12.80
C THR A 330 -15.07 80.12 13.77
N LEU A 331 -16.00 79.28 14.23
CA LEU A 331 -17.01 79.67 15.22
C LEU A 331 -16.38 80.09 16.56
N ASN A 332 -15.32 79.42 17.02
CA ASN A 332 -14.61 79.81 18.24
C ASN A 332 -13.97 81.20 18.09
N LYS A 333 -13.36 81.50 16.93
CA LYS A 333 -12.83 82.85 16.64
C LYS A 333 -13.94 83.90 16.62
N GLU A 334 -15.07 83.60 15.97
CA GLU A 334 -16.24 84.49 15.98
C GLU A 334 -16.75 84.71 17.41
N THR A 335 -16.81 83.65 18.23
CA THR A 335 -17.20 83.71 19.64
C THR A 335 -16.25 84.58 20.45
N GLU A 336 -14.93 84.47 20.24
CA GLU A 336 -13.93 85.31 20.90
C GLU A 336 -14.07 86.79 20.50
N VAL A 337 -14.35 87.07 19.22
CA VAL A 337 -14.64 88.43 18.74
C VAL A 337 -15.94 88.97 19.38
N ILE A 338 -17.00 88.16 19.44
CA ILE A 338 -18.25 88.55 20.10
C ILE A 338 -18.02 88.76 21.60
N GLU A 339 -17.21 87.94 22.27
CA GLU A 339 -16.90 88.07 23.70
C GLU A 339 -16.10 89.34 23.99
N THR A 340 -15.09 89.66 23.17
CA THR A 340 -14.32 90.90 23.30
C THR A 340 -15.20 92.14 23.04
N GLN A 341 -16.08 92.09 22.03
CA GLN A 341 -17.07 93.12 21.79
C GLN A 341 -18.06 93.26 22.96
N ALA A 342 -18.56 92.15 23.50
CA ALA A 342 -19.46 92.14 24.64
C ALA A 342 -18.81 92.70 25.91
N LYS A 343 -17.53 92.35 26.19
CA LYS A 343 -16.73 92.94 27.28
C LYS A 343 -16.55 94.44 27.06
N GLY A 344 -16.20 94.87 25.84
CA GLY A 344 -16.06 96.28 25.51
C GLY A 344 -17.36 97.07 25.67
N LEU A 345 -18.49 96.50 25.25
CA LEU A 345 -19.82 97.08 25.48
C LEU A 345 -20.20 97.10 26.96
N ALA A 346 -19.86 96.06 27.72
CA ALA A 346 -20.09 96.01 29.17
C ALA A 346 -19.31 97.12 29.90
N VAL A 347 -18.05 97.36 29.53
CA VAL A 347 -17.25 98.47 30.06
C VAL A 347 -17.88 99.83 29.69
N LYS A 348 -18.23 100.03 28.41
CA LYS A 348 -18.92 101.27 28.00
C LYS A 348 -20.24 101.49 28.75
N LEU A 349 -21.00 100.43 29.01
CA LEU A 349 -22.24 100.50 29.78
C LEU A 349 -21.95 100.84 31.25
N ASP A 350 -20.90 100.29 31.84
CA ASP A 350 -20.44 100.64 33.19
C ASP A 350 -20.00 102.11 33.28
N ASP A 351 -19.27 102.60 32.28
CA ASP A 351 -18.89 104.02 32.19
C ASP A 351 -20.11 104.93 32.06
N ILE A 352 -21.11 104.56 31.23
CA ILE A 352 -22.39 105.28 31.15
C ILE A 352 -23.14 105.23 32.48
N LYS A 353 -23.12 104.10 33.21
CA LYS A 353 -23.71 104.01 34.56
C LYS A 353 -23.01 104.95 35.54
N LYS A 354 -21.67 105.00 35.54
CA LYS A 354 -20.89 105.94 36.36
C LYS A 354 -21.20 107.39 35.97
N LEU A 355 -21.25 107.70 34.68
CA LEU A 355 -21.59 109.03 34.18
C LEU A 355 -23.02 109.43 34.55
N ARG A 356 -23.99 108.51 34.45
CA ARG A 356 -25.37 108.71 34.88
C ARG A 356 -25.46 108.93 36.39
N ASN A 357 -24.68 108.20 37.17
CA ASN A 357 -24.67 108.35 38.64
C ASN A 357 -23.93 109.63 39.07
N ALA A 358 -22.95 110.12 38.28
CA ALA A 358 -22.25 111.39 38.50
C ALA A 358 -23.02 112.61 37.95
N TYR A 359 -23.97 112.37 37.04
CA TYR A 359 -24.86 113.39 36.50
C TYR A 359 -26.05 113.57 37.44
N GLU A 360 -25.86 114.41 38.45
CA GLU A 360 -26.93 114.93 39.29
C GLU A 360 -27.52 116.17 38.62
N VAL A 361 -28.82 116.11 38.32
CA VAL A 361 -29.55 117.21 37.66
C VAL A 361 -29.47 118.44 38.57
N PRO A 362 -28.90 119.57 38.12
CA PRO A 362 -28.89 120.81 38.92
C PRO A 362 -30.31 121.21 39.28
N ASP A 363 -30.56 121.54 40.54
CA ASP A 363 -31.89 121.87 41.05
C ASP A 363 -32.48 123.06 40.26
N ILE A 364 -33.73 122.91 39.83
CA ILE A 364 -34.45 123.90 39.01
C ILE A 364 -34.57 125.23 39.77
N LEU A 365 -34.60 125.18 41.10
CA LEU A 365 -34.61 126.36 41.96
C LEU A 365 -33.31 127.18 41.86
N ASP A 366 -32.15 126.56 41.68
CA ASP A 366 -30.89 127.28 41.52
C ASP A 366 -30.83 128.05 40.18
N TYR A 367 -31.34 127.46 39.09
CA TYR A 367 -31.44 128.16 37.81
C TYR A 367 -32.41 129.34 37.87
N VAL A 368 -33.51 129.21 38.63
CA VAL A 368 -34.50 130.29 38.84
C VAL A 368 -33.93 131.39 39.74
N HIS A 369 -33.19 131.03 40.80
CA HIS A 369 -32.54 131.99 41.69
C HIS A 369 -31.48 132.82 40.95
N VAL A 370 -30.57 132.17 40.22
CA VAL A 370 -29.53 132.87 39.45
C VAL A 370 -30.15 133.78 38.38
N LYS A 371 -31.27 133.36 37.77
CA LYS A 371 -31.97 134.15 36.75
C LYS A 371 -32.74 135.34 37.33
N ALA A 372 -33.33 135.19 38.52
CA ALA A 372 -33.94 136.29 39.26
C ALA A 372 -32.90 137.31 39.73
N GLU A 373 -31.76 136.83 40.25
CA GLU A 373 -30.66 137.68 40.69
C GLU A 373 -30.05 138.49 39.53
N ILE A 374 -29.92 137.89 38.34
CA ILE A 374 -29.53 138.61 37.11
C ILE A 374 -30.56 139.68 36.72
N ALA A 375 -31.85 139.46 36.94
CA ALA A 375 -32.88 140.44 36.64
C ALA A 375 -32.84 141.64 37.61
N ASP A 376 -32.66 141.38 38.90
CA ASP A 376 -32.56 142.41 39.95
C ASP A 376 -31.29 143.26 39.79
N LEU A 377 -30.13 142.63 39.51
CA LEU A 377 -28.91 143.38 39.22
C LEU A 377 -29.02 144.24 37.95
N LYS A 378 -29.69 143.76 36.89
CA LYS A 378 -29.93 144.56 35.69
C LYS A 378 -30.81 145.78 35.97
N LEU A 379 -31.78 145.67 36.87
CA LEU A 379 -32.62 146.80 37.29
C LEU A 379 -31.82 147.83 38.10
N SER A 380 -30.98 147.37 39.04
CA SER A 380 -30.17 148.24 39.89
C SER A 380 -29.14 149.04 39.08
N VAL A 381 -28.49 148.40 38.10
CA VAL A 381 -27.54 149.06 37.18
C VAL A 381 -28.23 150.15 36.35
N LYS A 382 -29.45 149.90 35.85
CA LYS A 382 -30.23 150.91 35.11
C LYS A 382 -30.61 152.11 35.98
N LEU A 383 -31.01 151.89 37.23
CA LEU A 383 -31.35 152.96 38.17
C LEU A 383 -30.13 153.82 38.52
N LEU A 384 -28.99 153.20 38.78
CA LEU A 384 -27.73 153.90 39.06
C LEU A 384 -27.22 154.69 37.85
N GLN A 385 -27.33 154.16 36.64
CA GLN A 385 -27.02 154.90 35.40
C GLN A 385 -27.91 156.13 35.23
N ASN A 386 -29.21 156.03 35.52
CA ASN A 386 -30.12 157.18 35.45
C ASN A 386 -29.80 158.24 36.51
N ARG A 387 -29.44 157.82 37.74
CA ARG A 387 -29.07 158.74 38.82
C ARG A 387 -27.76 159.46 38.55
N LEU A 388 -26.78 158.77 37.97
CA LEU A 388 -25.51 159.37 37.52
C LEU A 388 -25.73 160.40 36.41
N ARG A 389 -26.62 160.10 35.45
CA ARG A 389 -26.99 161.04 34.38
C ARG A 389 -27.63 162.32 34.93
N ILE A 390 -28.50 162.22 35.93
CA ILE A 390 -29.14 163.38 36.58
C ILE A 390 -28.11 164.22 37.35
N LEU A 391 -27.21 163.58 38.10
CA LEU A 391 -26.15 164.29 38.81
C LEU A 391 -25.15 164.98 37.87
N GLN A 392 -24.85 164.37 36.74
CA GLN A 392 -23.94 164.94 35.74
C GLN A 392 -24.57 166.17 35.04
N ILE A 393 -25.89 166.17 34.82
CA ILE A 393 -26.65 167.33 34.32
C ILE A 393 -26.73 168.44 35.39
N ALA A 394 -26.92 168.08 36.66
CA ALA A 394 -26.95 169.05 37.76
C ALA A 394 -25.58 169.71 38.01
N PHE A 395 -24.49 168.94 37.97
CA PHE A 395 -23.13 169.45 38.17
C PHE A 395 -22.68 170.38 37.03
N SER A 396 -22.98 170.02 35.78
CA SER A 396 -22.66 170.87 34.62
C SER A 396 -23.51 172.16 34.56
N SER A 397 -24.73 172.13 35.12
CA SER A 397 -25.56 173.34 35.32
C SER A 397 -25.02 174.26 36.42
N HIS A 398 -24.63 173.70 37.56
CA HIS A 398 -24.12 174.47 38.71
C HIS A 398 -22.73 175.09 38.43
N HIS A 399 -21.87 174.40 37.66
CA HIS A 399 -20.56 174.93 37.25
C HIS A 399 -20.67 176.12 36.28
N ARG A 400 -21.66 176.13 35.38
CA ARG A 400 -21.94 177.29 34.51
C ARG A 400 -22.52 178.49 35.26
N LYS A 401 -23.18 178.26 36.40
CA LYS A 401 -23.73 179.33 37.23
C LYS A 401 -22.69 179.96 38.16
N LEU A 402 -21.72 179.18 38.65
CA LEU A 402 -20.64 179.69 39.51
C LEU A 402 -19.59 180.52 38.75
N THR A 403 -19.28 180.16 37.50
CA THR A 403 -18.37 180.96 36.65
C THR A 403 -18.98 182.31 36.23
N LYS A 404 -20.30 182.48 36.35
CA LYS A 404 -21.03 183.73 36.06
C LYS A 404 -21.19 184.68 37.25
N MET A 405 -20.76 184.32 38.47
CA MET A 405 -20.91 185.18 39.66
C MET A 405 -19.60 185.63 40.33
N SER A 406 -18.41 185.42 39.73
CA SER A 406 -17.13 185.93 40.30
C SER A 406 -16.37 186.90 39.39
N LEU A 407 -17.03 187.48 38.38
CA LEU A 407 -16.43 188.49 37.47
C LEU A 407 -17.18 189.83 37.45
N GLU A 408 -18.15 190.04 38.34
CA GLU A 408 -18.71 191.36 38.69
C GLU A 408 -18.81 191.50 40.23
N SER A 409 -17.64 191.65 40.87
CA SER A 409 -17.35 192.44 42.09
C SER A 409 -15.87 192.35 42.42
#